data_AF-A0A1B0CUN7-F1
#
_entry.id   AF-A0A1B0CUN7-F1
#
_cell.length_a   1.000
_cell.length_b   1.000
_cell.length_c   1.000
_cell.angle_alpha   90.00
_cell.angle_beta   90.00
_cell.angle_gamma   90.00
#
_symmetry.space_group_name_H-M   'P 1'
#
loop_
_entity.id
_entity.type
_entity.pdbx_description
1 polymer ?
#
loop_
_entity_poly.entity_id
_entity_poly.type
_entity_poly.pdbx_seq_one_letter_code
_entity_poly.pdbx_strand_id
1 'polypeptide(L)'
;MYKYSLIIFGFILAINLANSNENVEVVYQWKVVEFENLPLPENATIGRHRYYDPEHINIMQMGYHPLSGLMIVTVTRTRSGVPITMGAFCVDDYPPGFNLRR
;
A
#
# COMPACT_ATOMS: atom_id res chain seq x y z
N MET A 1 4.47 -5.88 -52.15
CA MET A 1 5.06 -5.00 -51.13
C MET A 1 4.20 -4.94 -49.86
N TYR A 2 3.67 -6.06 -49.35
CA TYR A 2 2.73 -6.09 -48.20
C TYR A 2 2.98 -7.23 -47.18
N LYS A 3 3.99 -8.08 -47.38
CA LYS A 3 4.18 -9.31 -46.57
C LYS A 3 4.73 -9.06 -45.15
N TYR A 4 5.46 -7.97 -44.93
CA TYR A 4 6.04 -7.66 -43.61
C TYR A 4 5.09 -6.91 -42.66
N SER A 5 4.01 -6.31 -43.19
CA SER A 5 3.06 -5.51 -42.41
C SER A 5 2.21 -6.39 -41.46
N LEU A 6 1.85 -7.60 -41.91
CA LEU A 6 1.00 -8.52 -41.15
C LEU A 6 1.74 -9.19 -39.98
N ILE A 7 3.05 -9.40 -40.12
CA ILE A 7 3.90 -10.02 -39.08
C ILE A 7 4.15 -9.03 -37.93
N ILE A 8 4.37 -7.76 -38.25
CA ILE A 8 4.58 -6.71 -37.24
C ILE A 8 3.31 -6.51 -36.41
N PHE A 9 2.14 -6.52 -37.05
CA PHE A 9 0.87 -6.37 -36.33
C PHE A 9 0.57 -7.54 -35.39
N GLY A 10 0.88 -8.78 -35.80
CA GLY A 10 0.74 -9.97 -34.96
C GLY A 10 1.68 -9.95 -33.74
N PHE A 11 2.90 -9.44 -33.88
CA PHE A 11 3.85 -9.35 -32.78
C PHE A 11 3.47 -8.27 -31.76
N ILE A 12 2.94 -7.13 -32.21
CA ILE A 12 2.46 -6.06 -31.31
C ILE A 12 1.22 -6.50 -30.51
N LEU A 13 0.34 -7.31 -31.10
CA LEU A 13 -0.83 -7.84 -30.40
C LEU A 13 -0.47 -8.86 -29.30
N ALA A 14 0.56 -9.68 -29.53
CA ALA A 14 1.01 -10.68 -28.56
C ALA A 14 1.65 -10.06 -27.30
N ILE A 15 2.30 -8.91 -27.42
CA ILE A 15 2.95 -8.22 -26.27
C ILE A 15 1.90 -7.60 -25.34
N ASN A 16 0.72 -7.22 -25.84
CA ASN A 16 -0.32 -6.57 -25.03
C ASN A 16 -1.18 -7.57 -24.23
N LEU A 17 -1.12 -8.88 -24.51
CA LEU A 17 -1.96 -9.88 -23.83
C LEU A 17 -1.31 -10.50 -22.57
N ALA A 18 -0.04 -10.22 -22.28
CA ALA A 18 0.75 -11.01 -21.33
C ALA A 18 0.94 -10.39 -19.93
N ASN A 19 0.04 -9.51 -19.48
CA ASN A 19 0.16 -8.84 -18.17
C ASN A 19 -1.02 -9.13 -17.22
N SER A 20 -1.51 -10.37 -17.16
CA SER A 20 -2.27 -10.83 -16.00
C SER A 20 -1.29 -11.39 -14.95
N ASN A 21 -1.14 -10.69 -13.82
CA ASN A 21 -0.41 -11.21 -12.65
C ASN A 21 -1.28 -12.25 -11.93
N GLU A 22 -1.57 -13.39 -12.56
CA GLU A 22 -2.43 -14.45 -12.01
C GLU A 22 -1.88 -15.11 -10.73
N ASN A 23 -0.59 -14.89 -10.43
CA ASN A 23 0.09 -15.49 -9.27
C ASN A 23 0.14 -14.59 -8.03
N VAL A 24 -0.49 -13.40 -8.06
CA VAL A 24 -0.48 -12.47 -6.92
C VAL A 24 -1.89 -12.03 -6.59
N GLU A 25 -2.33 -12.32 -5.37
CA GLU A 25 -3.59 -11.84 -4.82
C GLU A 25 -3.37 -10.53 -4.07
N VAL A 26 -4.21 -9.53 -4.35
CA VAL A 26 -4.24 -8.28 -3.57
C VAL A 26 -5.03 -8.52 -2.30
N VAL A 27 -4.33 -8.71 -1.18
CA VAL A 27 -4.97 -8.94 0.12
C VAL A 27 -5.44 -7.62 0.75
N TYR A 28 -4.63 -6.57 0.63
CA TYR A 28 -4.90 -5.24 1.19
C TYR A 28 -4.59 -4.12 0.22
N GLN A 29 -5.43 -3.08 0.21
CA GLN A 29 -5.24 -1.89 -0.60
C GLN A 29 -5.61 -0.63 0.20
N TRP A 30 -4.66 0.29 0.33
CA TRP A 30 -4.85 1.57 1.01
C TRP A 30 -4.78 2.72 0.00
N LYS A 31 -5.69 3.69 0.12
CA LYS A 31 -5.52 5.00 -0.53
C LYS A 31 -4.72 5.95 0.36
N VAL A 32 -5.04 5.91 1.65
CA VAL A 32 -4.42 6.66 2.73
C VAL A 32 -4.25 5.67 3.89
N VAL A 33 -3.17 5.81 4.64
CA VAL A 33 -2.91 4.99 5.83
C VAL A 33 -3.19 5.86 7.03
N GLU A 34 -4.17 5.45 7.82
CA GLU A 34 -4.58 6.14 9.04
C GLU A 34 -4.13 5.35 10.27
N PHE A 35 -3.86 6.08 11.35
CA PHE A 35 -3.45 5.47 12.61
C PHE A 35 -4.54 5.64 13.64
N GLU A 36 -4.92 4.54 14.27
CA GLU A 36 -5.81 4.58 15.42
C GLU A 36 -5.03 4.96 16.68
N ASN A 37 -5.74 5.56 17.65
CA ASN A 37 -5.23 5.84 18.99
C ASN A 37 -3.93 6.67 19.01
N LEU A 38 -3.83 7.66 18.13
CA LEU A 38 -2.70 8.59 18.12
C LEU A 38 -2.55 9.29 19.49
N PRO A 39 -1.34 9.34 20.07
CA PRO A 39 -1.07 10.03 21.34
C PRO A 39 -1.39 11.53 21.32
N LEU A 40 -1.37 12.14 20.14
CA LEU A 40 -1.65 13.56 19.92
C LEU A 40 -2.71 13.70 18.82
N PRO A 41 -3.51 14.78 18.83
CA PRO A 41 -4.50 15.01 17.78
C PRO A 41 -3.82 15.20 16.41
N GLU A 42 -4.54 14.89 15.33
CA GLU A 42 -4.02 14.92 13.96
C GLU A 42 -3.53 16.30 13.48
N ASN A 43 -4.05 17.37 14.09
CA ASN A 43 -3.64 18.75 13.83
C ASN A 43 -2.49 19.22 14.73
N ALA A 44 -1.98 18.37 15.62
CA ALA A 44 -0.85 18.72 16.48
C ALA A 44 0.41 19.01 15.65
N THR A 45 1.28 19.84 16.22
CA THR A 45 2.58 20.17 15.66
C THR A 45 3.69 19.83 16.65
N ILE A 46 4.82 19.38 16.12
CA ILE A 46 6.06 19.19 16.88
C ILE A 46 7.08 20.17 16.30
N GLY A 47 7.32 21.26 17.03
CA GLY A 47 8.13 22.37 16.55
C GLY A 47 7.46 23.05 15.34
N ARG A 48 8.13 23.01 14.19
CA ARG A 48 7.65 23.62 12.93
C ARG A 48 6.94 22.65 11.99
N HIS A 49 6.77 21.39 12.39
CA HIS A 49 6.23 20.34 11.54
C HIS A 49 4.93 19.79 12.10
N ARG A 50 4.05 19.31 11.21
CA ARG A 50 2.86 18.54 11.62
C ARG A 50 3.31 17.23 12.28
N TYR A 51 2.61 16.85 13.34
CA TYR A 51 2.82 15.57 14.02
C TYR A 51 2.45 14.39 13.11
N TYR A 52 1.32 14.52 12.42
CA TYR A 52 0.76 13.54 11.50
C TYR A 52 0.47 14.21 10.15
N ASP A 53 1.07 13.66 9.11
CA ASP A 53 0.90 14.08 7.72
C ASP A 53 0.72 12.83 6.84
N PRO A 54 -0.51 12.52 6.38
CA PRO A 54 -0.79 11.29 5.65
C PRO A 54 -0.05 11.18 4.32
N GLU A 55 0.34 12.31 3.72
CA GLU A 55 1.09 12.33 2.46
C GLU A 55 2.54 11.86 2.62
N HIS A 56 3.05 11.84 3.86
CA HIS A 56 4.41 11.40 4.18
C HIS A 56 4.49 9.93 4.61
N ILE A 57 3.37 9.23 4.67
CA ILE A 57 3.32 7.83 5.09
C ILE A 57 3.63 6.95 3.90
N ASN A 58 4.75 6.24 3.99
CA ASN A 58 5.16 5.27 2.99
C ASN A 58 5.44 3.92 3.64
N ILE A 59 4.61 2.94 3.30
CA ILE A 59 4.71 1.56 3.78
C ILE A 59 5.96 0.92 3.15
N MET A 60 6.87 0.47 4.00
CA MET A 60 8.11 -0.16 3.57
C MET A 60 7.94 -1.67 3.44
N GLN A 61 7.36 -2.30 4.46
CA GLN A 61 7.20 -3.75 4.54
C GLN A 61 5.94 -4.10 5.33
N MET A 62 5.43 -5.29 5.09
CA MET A 62 4.33 -5.89 5.83
C MET A 62 4.63 -7.37 6.08
N GLY A 63 4.11 -7.91 7.18
CA GLY A 63 4.28 -9.32 7.54
C GLY A 63 3.16 -9.82 8.43
N TYR A 64 2.60 -10.98 8.09
CA TYR A 64 1.59 -11.64 8.89
C TYR A 64 2.23 -12.52 9.97
N HIS A 65 1.81 -12.35 11.22
CA HIS A 65 2.23 -13.17 12.33
C HIS A 65 1.09 -14.15 12.72
N PRO A 66 1.17 -15.44 12.33
CA PRO A 66 0.04 -16.37 12.40
C PRO A 66 -0.39 -16.70 13.82
N LEU A 67 0.52 -16.68 14.80
CA LEU A 67 0.19 -17.01 16.19
C LEU A 67 -0.65 -15.93 16.87
N SER A 68 -0.54 -14.67 16.43
CA SER A 68 -1.31 -13.57 17.02
C SER A 68 -2.41 -13.04 16.10
N GLY A 69 -2.50 -13.49 14.85
CA GLY A 69 -3.44 -12.96 13.87
C GLY A 69 -3.16 -11.50 13.46
N LEU A 70 -1.94 -11.00 13.69
CA LEU A 70 -1.60 -9.60 13.44
C LEU A 70 -0.94 -9.44 12.08
N MET A 71 -1.37 -8.43 11.33
CA MET A 71 -0.62 -7.87 10.22
C MET A 71 0.27 -6.75 10.77
N ILE A 72 1.58 -6.96 10.71
CA ILE A 72 2.58 -5.96 11.13
C ILE A 72 2.99 -5.17 9.91
N VAL A 73 2.99 -3.84 10.02
CA VAL A 73 3.32 -2.93 8.94
C VAL A 73 4.40 -1.96 9.39
N THR A 74 5.44 -1.81 8.59
CA THR A 74 6.50 -0.82 8.84
C THR A 74 6.36 0.37 7.91
N VAL A 75 6.52 1.55 8.49
CA VAL A 75 6.43 2.84 7.80
C VAL A 75 7.80 3.48 7.82
N THR A 76 8.28 3.90 6.65
CA THR A 76 9.53 4.65 6.55
C THR A 76 9.38 6.05 7.12
N ARG A 77 10.28 6.45 8.03
CA ARG A 77 10.33 7.81 8.61
C ARG A 77 11.39 8.64 7.90
N THR A 78 11.19 8.92 6.63
CA THR A 78 12.10 9.76 5.83
C THR A 78 11.78 11.25 5.94
N ARG A 79 10.58 11.61 6.39
CA ARG A 79 10.08 12.97 6.60
C ARG A 79 9.39 13.09 7.96
N SER A 80 9.24 14.32 8.45
CA SER A 80 8.36 14.61 9.59
C SER A 80 6.89 14.33 9.24
N GLY A 81 6.02 14.22 10.24
CA GLY A 81 4.61 13.86 10.02
C GLY A 81 4.32 12.36 10.02
N VAL A 82 5.33 11.51 10.27
CA VAL A 82 5.13 10.08 10.46
C VAL A 82 5.16 9.75 11.96
N PRO A 83 4.02 9.41 12.59
CA PRO A 83 3.90 9.29 14.05
C PRO A 83 4.60 8.04 14.60
N ILE A 84 4.61 6.93 13.86
CA ILE A 84 5.21 5.65 14.28
C ILE A 84 6.01 5.01 13.13
N THR A 85 7.01 4.19 13.46
CA THR A 85 7.78 3.42 12.46
C THR A 85 7.17 2.06 12.19
N MET A 86 6.41 1.51 13.14
CA MET A 86 5.86 0.17 13.08
C MET A 86 4.50 0.17 13.78
N GLY A 87 3.50 -0.38 13.10
CA GLY A 87 2.17 -0.60 13.62
C GLY A 87 1.72 -2.03 13.35
N ALA A 88 0.62 -2.43 13.96
CA ALA A 88 -0.02 -3.70 13.68
C ALA A 88 -1.53 -3.54 13.77
N PHE A 89 -2.25 -4.37 13.01
CA PHE A 89 -3.71 -4.48 13.10
C PHE A 89 -4.11 -5.96 13.08
N CYS A 90 -5.27 -6.27 13.66
CA CYS A 90 -5.84 -7.62 13.63
C CYS A 90 -6.41 -7.88 12.23
N VAL A 91 -5.99 -8.97 11.60
CA VAL A 91 -6.47 -9.35 10.25
C VAL A 91 -7.99 -9.58 10.24
N ASP A 92 -8.55 -10.08 11.35
CA ASP A 92 -9.98 -10.36 11.47
C ASP A 92 -10.85 -9.10 11.48
N ASP A 93 -10.32 -7.97 11.96
CA ASP A 93 -11.04 -6.69 12.00
C ASP A 93 -11.09 -6.02 10.61
N TYR A 94 -10.19 -6.41 9.71
CA TYR A 94 -10.05 -5.86 8.36
C TYR A 94 -9.88 -6.99 7.35
N PRO A 95 -10.99 -7.63 6.92
CA PRO A 95 -10.93 -8.77 6.01
C PRO A 95 -10.39 -8.39 4.63
N PRO A 96 -9.83 -9.34 3.86
CA PRO A 96 -9.32 -9.08 2.51
C PRO A 96 -10.37 -8.42 1.60
N GLY A 97 -9.93 -7.46 0.79
CA GLY A 97 -10.83 -6.66 -0.06
C GLY A 97 -11.57 -5.52 0.67
N PHE A 98 -11.34 -5.36 1.97
CA PHE A 98 -11.83 -4.20 2.71
C PHE A 98 -11.11 -2.92 2.24
N ASN A 99 -11.87 -2.02 1.61
CA ASN A 99 -11.38 -0.69 1.28
C ASN A 99 -11.34 0.15 2.56
N LEU A 100 -10.14 0.41 3.08
CA LEU A 100 -9.90 1.31 4.22
C LEU A 100 -10.09 2.78 3.82
N ARG A 101 -11.29 3.12 3.34
CA ARG A 101 -11.54 4.32 2.55
C ARG A 101 -12.88 4.99 2.85
N ARG A 102 -13.44 4.81 4.05
CA ARG A 102 -14.56 5.66 4.45
C ARG A 102 -14.02 6.95 5.02
#